data_AF-A0A6H5KCK0-F1
#
_entry.id   AF-A0A6H5KCK0-F1
#
_cell.length_a   1.000
_cell.length_b   1.000
_cell.length_c   1.000
_cell.angle_alpha   90.00
_cell.angle_beta   90.00
_cell.angle_gamma   90.00
#
_symmetry.space_group_name_H-M   'P 1'
#
loop_
_entity.id
_entity.type
_entity.pdbx_description
1 polymer ?
#
loop_
_entity_poly.entity_id
_entity_poly.type
_entity_poly.pdbx_seq_one_letter_code
_entity_poly.pdbx_strand_id
1 'polypeptide(L)'
;MVELDWGCQRSPGEEIAGGAASPILKIRQVVLHLYLADGSMEIFEKRQANSGQQGGLLLKRNIFKKRDGSIYGVGDLKVGSDLNLLGRSYRLTECDDYTRKWYESEGFRQPEAQPVPKEVNQCLRVEHTTGLCNKPQRPHTAPR
;
A
#
# COMPACT_ATOMS: atom_id res chain seq x y z
N MET A 1 -2.62 -13.18 9.76
CA MET A 1 -3.31 -11.97 9.27
C MET A 1 -2.26 -10.97 8.90
N VAL A 2 -2.08 -10.70 7.62
CA VAL A 2 -0.99 -9.83 7.16
C VAL A 2 -1.63 -8.80 6.25
N GLU A 3 -1.74 -7.55 6.71
CA GLU A 3 -2.26 -6.44 5.91
C GLU A 3 -1.22 -5.96 4.91
N LEU A 4 -1.58 -5.82 3.61
CA LEU A 4 -0.70 -5.39 2.51
C LEU A 4 -1.45 -4.56 1.47
N ASP A 5 -0.77 -3.60 0.82
CA ASP A 5 -0.51 -3.61 -0.63
C ASP A 5 0.39 -2.42 -1.00
N TRP A 6 1.30 -2.63 -1.95
CA TRP A 6 1.84 -1.56 -2.80
C TRP A 6 2.00 -2.10 -4.23
N GLY A 7 0.87 -2.46 -4.85
CA GLY A 7 0.78 -2.88 -6.23
C GLY A 7 0.60 -1.69 -7.15
N CYS A 8 1.71 -1.21 -7.73
CA CYS A 8 1.68 -0.31 -8.87
C CYS A 8 0.99 -1.01 -10.06
N GLN A 9 -0.31 -0.81 -10.23
CA GLN A 9 -1.01 -1.16 -11.46
C GLN A 9 -0.63 -0.13 -12.54
N ARG A 10 0.49 -0.37 -13.26
CA ARG A 10 0.62 0.24 -14.58
C ARG A 10 -0.35 -0.49 -15.51
N SER A 11 -1.42 0.19 -15.90
CA SER A 11 -2.18 -0.18 -17.09
C SER A 11 -1.22 -0.18 -18.29
N PRO A 12 -1.09 -1.29 -19.04
CA PRO A 12 -0.24 -1.30 -20.23
C PRO A 12 -0.90 -0.44 -21.33
N GLY A 13 -0.37 0.77 -21.56
CA GLY A 13 -0.80 1.59 -22.71
C GLY A 13 -0.49 3.10 -22.70
N GLU A 14 -0.05 3.72 -21.61
CA GLU A 14 0.13 5.19 -21.60
C GLU A 14 1.57 5.58 -21.99
N GLU A 15 1.74 5.98 -23.24
CA GLU A 15 2.95 6.62 -23.77
C GLU A 15 3.09 8.05 -23.21
N ILE A 16 4.33 8.45 -22.95
CA ILE A 16 4.71 9.72 -22.31
C ILE A 16 4.45 10.94 -23.23
N ALA A 17 3.22 11.43 -23.29
CA ALA A 17 2.93 12.78 -23.78
C ALA A 17 3.10 13.79 -22.64
N GLY A 18 3.96 14.79 -22.86
CA GLY A 18 4.29 15.84 -21.90
C GLY A 18 3.06 16.53 -21.31
N GLY A 19 3.07 16.68 -19.98
CA GLY A 19 1.98 17.25 -19.19
C GLY A 19 1.21 16.20 -18.37
N ALA A 20 1.89 15.22 -17.77
CA ALA A 20 1.22 14.09 -17.14
C ALA A 20 0.75 14.43 -15.73
N ALA A 21 -0.57 14.43 -15.52
CA ALA A 21 -1.17 14.27 -14.21
C ALA A 21 -0.51 13.06 -13.52
N SER A 22 0.17 13.30 -12.39
CA SER A 22 0.76 12.21 -11.60
C SER A 22 -0.33 11.19 -11.31
N PRO A 23 -0.17 9.91 -11.71
CA PRO A 23 -1.19 8.91 -11.46
C PRO A 23 -1.38 8.79 -9.95
N ILE A 24 -2.61 8.99 -9.49
CA ILE A 24 -2.99 8.75 -8.10
C ILE A 24 -2.73 7.28 -7.78
N LEU A 25 -1.71 6.99 -6.99
CA LEU A 25 -1.42 5.65 -6.52
C LEU A 25 -2.46 5.29 -5.46
N LYS A 26 -3.46 4.49 -5.85
CA LYS A 26 -4.47 3.98 -4.95
C LYS A 26 -3.91 2.82 -4.12
N ILE A 27 -3.97 2.94 -2.80
CA ILE A 27 -3.46 1.90 -1.89
C ILE A 27 -4.61 0.96 -1.56
N ARG A 28 -4.42 -0.34 -1.80
CA ARG A 28 -5.42 -1.37 -1.51
C ARG A 28 -4.99 -2.10 -0.23
N GLN A 29 -5.94 -2.59 0.55
CA GLN A 29 -5.62 -3.41 1.71
C GLN A 29 -6.02 -4.85 1.42
N VAL A 30 -5.07 -5.76 1.53
CA VAL A 30 -5.22 -7.18 1.29
C VAL A 30 -4.72 -7.97 2.49
N VAL A 31 -5.23 -9.18 2.62
CA VAL A 31 -4.88 -10.17 3.63
C VAL A 31 -4.28 -11.36 2.91
N LEU A 32 -3.03 -11.67 3.26
CA LEU A 32 -2.35 -12.88 2.77
C LEU A 32 -2.55 -14.03 3.76
N HIS A 33 -2.99 -15.18 3.24
CA HIS A 33 -3.07 -16.44 3.96
C HIS A 33 -2.02 -17.41 3.41
N LEU A 34 -1.25 -18.02 4.32
CA LEU A 34 -0.32 -19.10 4.02
C LEU A 34 -0.87 -20.39 4.66
N TYR A 35 -0.97 -21.45 3.87
CA TYR A 35 -1.38 -22.77 4.34
C TYR A 35 -0.15 -23.64 4.58
N LEU A 36 0.17 -23.90 5.85
CA LEU A 36 1.36 -24.67 6.24
C LEU A 36 1.32 -26.14 5.79
N ALA A 37 0.12 -26.70 5.60
CA ALA A 37 -0.06 -28.10 5.22
C ALA A 37 0.52 -28.44 3.83
N ASP A 38 0.43 -27.48 2.89
CA ASP A 38 0.77 -27.70 1.49
C ASP A 38 1.62 -26.58 0.87
N GLY A 39 1.84 -25.48 1.60
CA GLY A 39 2.65 -24.34 1.14
C GLY A 39 1.95 -23.44 0.12
N SER A 40 0.64 -23.61 -0.13
CA SER A 40 -0.11 -22.66 -0.95
C SER A 40 -0.39 -21.37 -0.20
N MET A 41 -0.63 -20.32 -0.99
CA MET A 41 -1.01 -19.00 -0.50
C MET A 41 -2.26 -18.51 -1.21
N GLU A 42 -3.01 -17.68 -0.52
CA GLU A 42 -4.22 -17.03 -1.02
C GLU A 42 -4.23 -15.56 -0.60
N ILE A 43 -4.77 -14.67 -1.43
CA ILE A 43 -4.87 -13.25 -1.12
C ILE A 43 -6.33 -12.78 -1.22
N PHE A 44 -6.78 -12.15 -0.15
CA PHE A 44 -8.09 -11.52 -0.06
C PHE A 44 -7.98 -10.01 0.05
N GLU A 45 -8.77 -9.28 -0.72
CA GLU A 45 -8.93 -7.84 -0.53
C GLU A 45 -9.95 -7.55 0.57
N LYS A 46 -9.54 -6.69 1.52
CA LYS A 46 -10.47 -6.11 2.49
C LYS A 46 -11.41 -5.15 1.77
N ARG A 47 -12.72 -5.29 2.02
CA ARG A 47 -13.71 -4.33 1.55
C ARG A 47 -13.54 -3.02 2.31
N GLN A 48 -13.16 -1.96 1.62
CA GLN A 48 -13.23 -0.61 2.16
C GLN A 48 -14.66 -0.07 2.04
N ALA A 49 -15.23 0.38 3.16
CA ALA A 49 -16.54 1.02 3.16
C ALA A 49 -16.50 2.29 2.30
N ASN A 50 -17.58 2.57 1.58
CA ASN A 50 -17.74 3.77 0.74
C ASN A 50 -16.77 3.90 -0.46
N SER A 51 -15.88 2.93 -0.72
CA SER A 51 -14.95 2.99 -1.86
C SER A 51 -15.51 2.43 -3.18
N GLY A 52 -16.73 1.88 -3.15
CA GLY A 52 -17.34 1.19 -4.28
C GLY A 52 -16.65 -0.12 -4.68
N GLN A 53 -15.57 -0.54 -4.00
CA GLN A 53 -14.90 -1.81 -4.29
C GLN A 53 -15.68 -2.99 -3.71
N GLN A 54 -15.97 -3.95 -4.58
CA GLN A 54 -16.39 -5.28 -4.18
C GLN A 54 -15.12 -6.00 -3.69
N GLY A 55 -14.85 -5.93 -2.39
CA GLY A 55 -13.79 -6.73 -1.77
C GLY A 55 -14.03 -8.23 -1.98
N GLY A 56 -13.02 -9.06 -1.72
CA GLY A 56 -13.10 -10.50 -1.96
C GLY A 56 -11.79 -11.15 -2.37
N LEU A 57 -11.87 -12.33 -2.97
CA LEU A 57 -10.70 -13.10 -3.39
C LEU A 57 -9.96 -12.38 -4.52
N LEU A 58 -8.75 -11.90 -4.25
CA LEU A 58 -7.89 -11.25 -5.25
C LEU A 58 -7.04 -12.28 -6.00
N LEU A 59 -6.45 -13.22 -5.27
CA LEU A 59 -5.70 -14.33 -5.83
C LEU A 59 -6.16 -15.62 -5.19
N LYS A 60 -6.60 -16.57 -6.03
CA LYS A 60 -7.00 -17.91 -5.62
C LYS A 60 -5.82 -18.67 -5.02
N ARG A 61 -6.12 -19.52 -4.03
CA ARG A 61 -5.18 -20.47 -3.43
C ARG A 61 -4.32 -21.19 -4.47
N ASN A 62 -3.02 -20.91 -4.45
CA ASN A 62 -2.03 -21.56 -5.31
C ASN A 62 -0.63 -21.51 -4.68
N ILE A 63 0.29 -22.36 -5.13
CA ILE A 63 1.70 -22.28 -4.78
C ILE A 63 2.38 -21.28 -5.71
N PHE A 64 2.87 -20.18 -5.16
CA PHE A 64 3.60 -19.18 -5.92
C PHE A 64 5.10 -19.41 -5.85
N LYS A 65 5.79 -19.10 -6.96
CA LYS A 65 7.24 -19.15 -7.08
C LYS A 65 7.82 -17.75 -7.05
N LYS A 66 9.00 -17.61 -6.46
CA LYS A 66 9.82 -16.39 -6.49
C LYS A 66 10.34 -16.16 -7.91
N ARG A 67 10.95 -14.99 -8.12
CA ARG A 67 11.72 -14.69 -9.35
C ARG A 67 12.84 -15.70 -9.62
N ASP A 68 13.41 -16.25 -8.56
CA ASP A 68 14.46 -17.28 -8.59
C ASP A 68 13.93 -18.69 -8.96
N GLY A 69 12.60 -18.89 -8.99
CA GLY A 69 11.97 -20.20 -9.25
C GLY A 69 11.72 -21.03 -7.99
N SER A 70 12.34 -20.68 -6.87
CA SER A 70 12.10 -21.25 -5.53
C SER A 70 10.68 -20.95 -5.03
N ILE A 71 10.08 -21.86 -4.25
CA ILE A 71 8.75 -21.67 -3.64
C ILE A 71 8.88 -20.73 -2.42
N TYR A 72 7.87 -19.91 -2.17
CA TYR A 72 7.80 -19.10 -0.95
C TYR A 72 7.62 -19.98 0.28
N GLY A 73 8.51 -19.81 1.26
CA GLY A 73 8.39 -20.45 2.56
C GLY A 73 8.02 -19.46 3.66
N VAL A 74 7.84 -20.00 4.86
CA VAL A 74 7.62 -19.23 6.09
C VAL A 74 8.78 -18.26 6.37
N GLY A 75 10.01 -18.66 6.08
CA GLY A 75 11.20 -17.82 6.30
C GLY A 75 11.26 -16.56 5.43
N ASP A 76 10.55 -16.54 4.31
CA ASP A 76 10.48 -15.39 3.38
C ASP A 76 9.37 -14.40 3.76
N LEU A 77 8.44 -14.83 4.60
CA LEU A 77 7.27 -14.07 5.00
C LEU A 77 7.58 -13.35 6.31
N LYS A 78 8.26 -12.21 6.19
CA LYS A 78 8.61 -11.36 7.33
C LYS A 78 7.98 -9.98 7.23
N VAL A 79 7.50 -9.45 8.34
CA VAL A 79 7.02 -8.06 8.39
C VAL A 79 8.15 -7.12 7.93
N GLY A 80 7.84 -6.20 7.03
CA GLY A 80 8.75 -5.28 6.36
C GLY A 80 9.30 -5.76 5.01
N SER A 81 9.17 -7.04 4.68
CA SER A 81 9.65 -7.59 3.41
C SER A 81 8.66 -7.38 2.26
N ASP A 82 9.19 -7.29 1.04
CA ASP A 82 8.44 -7.26 -0.21
C ASP A 82 8.26 -8.67 -0.81
N LEU A 83 7.06 -8.92 -1.32
CA LEU A 83 6.68 -10.16 -2.00
C LEU A 83 6.24 -9.84 -3.42
N ASN A 84 6.77 -10.57 -4.40
CA ASN A 84 6.39 -10.39 -5.79
C ASN A 84 5.55 -11.59 -6.26
N LEU A 85 4.24 -11.39 -6.38
CA LEU A 85 3.29 -12.43 -6.79
C LEU A 85 2.62 -12.01 -8.10
N LEU A 86 2.75 -12.84 -9.14
CA LEU A 86 2.15 -12.63 -10.47
C LEU A 86 2.43 -11.23 -11.06
N GLY A 87 3.66 -10.73 -10.90
CA GLY A 87 4.08 -9.43 -11.42
C GLY A 87 3.62 -8.22 -10.58
N ARG A 88 3.00 -8.45 -9.41
CA ARG A 88 2.63 -7.40 -8.45
C ARG A 88 3.48 -7.51 -7.19
N SER A 89 3.90 -6.37 -6.66
CA SER A 89 4.64 -6.29 -5.40
C SER A 89 3.70 -6.00 -4.23
N TYR A 90 3.87 -6.75 -3.15
CA TYR A 90 3.11 -6.63 -1.91
C TYR A 90 4.08 -6.40 -0.77
N ARG A 91 3.75 -5.49 0.15
CA ARG A 91 4.63 -5.06 1.26
C ARG A 91 4.05 -5.52 2.58
N LEU A 92 4.70 -6.46 3.26
CA LEU A 92 4.31 -6.99 4.58
C LEU A 92 4.34 -5.89 5.65
N THR A 93 3.19 -5.41 6.14
CA THR A 93 3.19 -4.36 7.19
C THR A 93 2.90 -4.91 8.57
N GLU A 94 2.12 -5.97 8.70
CA GLU A 94 1.76 -6.54 10.01
C GLU A 94 1.55 -8.05 9.95
N CYS A 95 1.49 -8.68 11.13
CA CYS A 95 1.12 -10.08 11.30
C CYS A 95 0.15 -10.23 12.49
N ASP A 96 -0.74 -11.22 12.41
CA ASP A 96 -1.67 -11.58 13.49
C ASP A 96 -0.92 -12.05 14.72
N ASP A 97 -1.48 -11.84 15.91
CA ASP A 97 -0.89 -12.32 17.15
C ASP A 97 -0.76 -13.83 17.20
N TYR A 98 -1.71 -14.59 16.65
CA TYR A 98 -1.59 -16.05 16.55
C TYR A 98 -0.45 -16.45 15.62
N THR A 99 -0.37 -15.82 14.45
CA THR A 99 0.70 -16.09 13.49
C THR A 99 2.06 -15.73 14.09
N ARG A 100 2.16 -14.61 14.82
CA ARG A 100 3.38 -14.16 15.51
C ARG A 100 3.87 -15.17 16.54
N LYS A 101 2.97 -15.71 17.37
CA LYS A 101 3.30 -16.75 18.36
C LYS A 101 3.80 -18.03 17.69
N TRP A 102 3.16 -18.44 16.59
CA TRP A 102 3.60 -19.62 15.84
C TRP A 102 4.99 -19.41 15.21
N TYR A 103 5.24 -18.24 14.63
CA TYR A 103 6.57 -17.89 14.11
C TYR A 103 7.64 -17.90 15.22
N GLU A 104 7.31 -17.40 16.42
CA GLU A 104 8.20 -17.44 17.58
C GLU A 104 8.52 -18.86 18.03
N SER A 105 7.54 -19.78 18.05
CA SER A 105 7.79 -21.19 18.39
C SER A 105 8.68 -21.91 17.38
N GLU A 106 8.63 -21.51 16.11
CA GLU A 106 9.50 -22.03 15.05
C GLU A 106 10.88 -21.34 15.00
N GLY A 107 11.15 -20.38 15.90
CA GLY A 107 12.43 -19.66 15.97
C GLY A 107 12.56 -18.48 14.99
N PHE A 108 11.46 -18.05 14.37
CA PHE A 108 11.43 -16.91 13.46
C PHE A 108 10.80 -15.69 14.15
N ARG A 109 11.63 -14.77 14.66
CA ARG A 109 11.11 -13.52 15.23
C ARG A 109 10.56 -12.60 14.15
N GLN A 110 9.28 -12.24 14.25
CA GLN A 110 8.65 -11.22 13.40
C GLN A 110 8.89 -9.82 13.98
N PRO A 111 9.25 -8.81 13.17
CA PRO A 111 9.37 -7.44 13.65
C PRO A 111 7.99 -6.81 13.93
N GLU A 112 8.00 -5.66 14.60
CA GLU A 112 6.80 -4.89 14.92
C GLU A 112 6.08 -4.39 13.66
N ALA A 113 4.80 -4.07 13.82
CA ALA A 113 3.96 -3.58 12.73
C ALA A 113 4.51 -2.26 12.17
N GLN A 114 4.63 -2.19 10.85
CA GLN A 114 5.01 -0.97 10.15
C GLN A 114 3.75 -0.14 9.86
N PRO A 115 3.83 1.20 9.94
CA PRO A 115 2.70 2.04 9.60
C PRO A 115 2.37 1.87 8.12
N VAL A 116 1.10 1.59 7.83
CA VAL A 116 0.59 1.62 6.46
C VAL A 116 0.71 3.06 5.93
N PRO A 117 1.34 3.28 4.77
CA PRO A 117 1.33 4.59 4.14
C PRO A 117 -0.12 5.00 3.91
N LYS A 118 -0.54 6.15 4.44
CA LYS A 118 -1.84 6.72 4.11
C LYS A 118 -1.83 7.10 2.64
N GLU A 119 -2.96 6.94 1.95
CA GLU A 119 -3.12 7.37 0.56
C GLU A 119 -2.69 8.83 0.45
N VAL A 120 -1.50 9.05 -0.12
CA VAL A 120 -1.05 10.38 -0.50
C VAL A 120 -1.75 10.68 -1.81
N ASN A 121 -2.88 11.37 -1.73
CA ASN A 121 -3.28 12.22 -2.83
C ASN A 121 -2.10 13.17 -3.06
N GLN A 122 -1.31 12.95 -4.12
CA GLN A 122 -0.25 13.88 -4.53
C GLN A 122 -0.85 15.20 -5.10
N CYS A 123 -2.08 15.51 -4.71
CA CYS A 123 -2.76 16.78 -4.83
C CYS A 123 -2.87 17.47 -3.46
N LEU A 124 -1.87 17.32 -2.58
CA LEU A 124 -1.57 18.41 -1.65
C LEU A 124 -1.15 19.60 -2.53
N ARG A 125 -2.19 20.36 -2.94
CA ARG A 125 -2.19 21.80 -3.15
C ARG A 125 -0.84 22.37 -2.74
N VAL A 126 0.05 22.57 -3.72
CA VAL A 126 1.08 23.58 -3.53
C VAL A 126 0.27 24.83 -3.27
N GLU A 127 0.24 25.29 -2.02
CA GLU A 127 -0.24 26.63 -1.72
C GLU A 127 0.69 27.55 -2.49
N HIS A 128 0.32 27.85 -3.75
CA HIS A 128 0.70 29.09 -4.38
C HIS A 128 -0.05 30.18 -3.61
N THR A 129 0.31 30.42 -2.35
CA THR A 129 0.21 31.76 -1.80
C THR A 129 1.28 32.55 -2.52
N THR A 130 0.92 32.95 -3.75
CA THR A 130 1.40 34.16 -4.40
C THR A 130 1.60 35.23 -3.34
N GLY A 131 2.76 35.90 -3.45
CA GLY A 131 3.23 36.85 -2.49
C GLY A 131 2.21 37.89 -2.08
N LEU A 132 2.39 38.35 -0.85
CA LEU A 132 2.19 39.73 -0.40
C LEU A 132 1.85 40.71 -1.53
N CYS A 133 0.58 41.11 -1.61
CA CYS A 133 0.23 42.47 -1.98
C CYS A 133 -1.18 42.78 -1.46
N ASN A 134 -1.28 43.01 -0.14
CA ASN A 134 -2.41 43.80 0.36
C ASN A 134 -2.00 45.28 0.30
N LYS A 135 -2.77 46.04 -0.48
CA LYS A 135 -2.52 47.42 -0.87
C LYS A 135 -2.36 48.35 0.35
N PRO A 136 -1.54 49.42 0.27
CA PRO A 136 -1.45 50.39 1.36
C PRO A 136 -2.81 51.07 1.58
N GLN A 137 -3.32 51.00 2.81
CA GLN A 137 -4.51 51.75 3.21
C GLN A 137 -4.19 53.25 3.22
N ARG A 138 -4.97 54.05 2.49
CA ARG A 138 -4.89 55.52 2.56
C ARG A 138 -5.43 55.99 3.91
N PRO A 139 -4.75 56.90 4.62
CA PRO A 139 -5.30 57.48 5.84
C PRO A 139 -6.48 58.39 5.48
N HIS A 140 -7.61 58.19 6.15
CA HIS A 140 -8.74 59.11 6.10
C HIS A 140 -8.42 60.34 6.96
N THR A 141 -8.21 61.49 6.34
CA THR A 141 -8.19 62.79 7.03
C THR A 141 -9.63 63.16 7.39
N ALA A 142 -9.91 63.38 8.67
CA ALA A 142 -11.19 63.91 9.15
C ALA A 142 -11.27 65.43 8.91
N PRO A 143 -12.35 65.97 8.33
CA PRO A 143 -12.61 67.40 8.38
C PRO A 143 -13.35 67.81 9.66
N ARG A 144 -13.18 69.09 10.00
CA ARG A 144 -13.49 69.85 11.23
C ARG A 144 -14.79 69.56 11.96
#